data_AF-A0A964VS72-F1
#
_entry.id   AF-A0A964VS72-F1
#
_cell.length_a   1.000
_cell.length_b   1.000
_cell.length_c   1.000
_cell.angle_alpha   90.00
_cell.angle_beta   90.00
_cell.angle_gamma   90.00
#
_symmetry.space_group_name_H-M   'P 1'
#
loop_
_entity.id
_entity.type
_entity.pdbx_description
1 polymer ?
#
loop_
_entity_poly.entity_id
_entity_poly.type
_entity_poly.pdbx_seq_one_letter_code
_entity_poly.pdbx_strand_id
1 'polypeptide(L)'
;MKEKYELLDESTMDIEDLESERALQLATISAIHRARQFGTAFVVCEDGQTKDIPADKTKPYEDRLLANAERLNQRIQLLKQSGATDYSLNDKPSK
;
A
#
# COMPACT_ATOMS: atom_id res chain seq x y z
N MET A 1 -20.40 2.56 12.26
CA MET A 1 -19.72 3.84 11.96
C MET A 1 -18.78 3.55 10.81
N LYS A 2 -18.83 4.27 9.69
CA LYS A 2 -17.83 4.09 8.61
C LYS A 2 -16.60 4.88 9.03
N GLU A 3 -15.53 4.20 9.38
CA GLU A 3 -14.24 4.84 9.65
C GLU A 3 -13.81 5.56 8.36
N LYS A 4 -13.76 6.89 8.41
CA LYS A 4 -13.34 7.74 7.29
C LYS A 4 -11.83 7.92 7.42
N TYR A 5 -11.09 7.10 6.70
CA TYR A 5 -9.65 7.28 6.56
C TYR A 5 -9.36 8.31 5.48
N GLU A 6 -8.37 9.17 5.71
CA GLU A 6 -7.81 9.99 4.64
C GLU A 6 -7.20 9.05 3.60
N LEU A 7 -7.74 9.11 2.38
CA LEU A 7 -7.17 8.34 1.28
C LEU A 7 -5.80 8.95 1.00
N LEU A 8 -4.75 8.13 1.04
CA LEU A 8 -3.42 8.57 0.64
C LEU A 8 -3.48 9.18 -0.77
N ASP A 9 -2.98 10.41 -0.91
CA ASP A 9 -2.90 11.09 -2.19
C ASP A 9 -1.66 10.61 -2.96
N GLU A 10 -1.89 9.67 -3.87
CA GLU A 10 -0.85 9.07 -4.74
C GLU A 10 -0.47 9.96 -5.93
N SER A 11 -1.12 11.12 -6.10
CA SER A 11 -0.92 11.96 -7.29
C SER A 11 0.44 12.66 -7.34
N THR A 12 1.04 12.90 -6.18
CA THR A 12 2.35 13.59 -6.03
C THR A 12 3.51 12.62 -5.79
N MET A 13 3.23 11.32 -5.65
CA MET A 13 4.24 10.30 -5.31
C MET A 13 4.94 9.78 -6.56
N ASP A 14 6.27 9.60 -6.47
CA ASP A 14 7.03 8.91 -7.50
C ASP A 14 7.02 7.38 -7.30
N ILE A 15 7.76 6.65 -8.15
CA ILE A 15 7.80 5.18 -8.07
C ILE A 15 8.40 4.70 -6.75
N GLU A 16 9.44 5.37 -6.24
CA GLU A 16 10.12 4.98 -5.00
C GLU A 16 9.22 5.22 -3.78
N ASP A 17 8.50 6.35 -3.76
CA ASP A 17 7.50 6.65 -2.75
C ASP A 17 6.40 5.57 -2.72
N LEU A 18 5.87 5.20 -3.89
CA LEU A 18 4.81 4.19 -4.00
C LEU A 18 5.30 2.79 -3.61
N GLU A 19 6.53 2.42 -3.98
CA GLU A 19 7.14 1.15 -3.58
C GLU A 19 7.37 1.09 -2.07
N SER A 20 7.83 2.19 -1.47
CA SER A 20 8.00 2.33 -0.02
C SER A 20 6.68 2.18 0.72
N GLU A 21 5.63 2.88 0.28
CA GLU A 21 4.30 2.77 0.89
C GLU A 21 3.75 1.34 0.76
N ARG A 22 3.87 0.72 -0.42
CA ARG A 22 3.43 -0.66 -0.63
C ARG A 22 4.16 -1.62 0.32
N ALA A 23 5.47 -1.42 0.51
CA ALA A 23 6.26 -2.23 1.44
C ALA A 23 5.78 -2.05 2.89
N LEU A 24 5.43 -0.83 3.31
CA LEU A 24 4.86 -0.56 4.63
C LEU A 24 3.53 -1.30 4.82
N GLN A 25 2.60 -1.23 3.85
CA GLN A 25 1.32 -1.94 3.91
C GLN A 25 1.51 -3.47 4.08
N LEU A 26 2.44 -4.06 3.31
CA LEU A 26 2.77 -5.50 3.38
C LEU A 26 3.46 -5.89 4.69
N ALA A 27 4.32 -5.02 5.23
CA ALA A 27 4.93 -5.21 6.55
C ALA A 27 3.87 -5.20 7.67
N THR A 28 2.89 -4.30 7.59
CA THR A 28 1.77 -4.26 8.53
C THR A 28 0.92 -5.53 8.46
N ILE A 29 0.64 -6.06 7.26
CA ILE A 29 -0.05 -7.36 7.10
C ILE A 29 0.74 -8.47 7.79
N SER A 30 2.06 -8.50 7.59
CA SER A 30 2.94 -9.48 8.25
C SER A 30 2.90 -9.37 9.78
N ALA A 31 2.79 -8.15 10.31
CA ALA A 31 2.62 -7.92 11.74
C ALA A 31 1.27 -8.44 12.26
N ILE A 32 0.18 -8.24 11.51
CA ILE A 32 -1.15 -8.80 11.81
C ILE A 32 -1.10 -10.33 11.86
N HIS A 33 -0.44 -10.97 10.87
CA HIS A 33 -0.31 -12.43 10.85
C HIS A 33 0.43 -12.96 12.06
N ARG A 34 1.53 -12.30 12.47
CA ARG A 34 2.26 -12.65 13.69
C ARG A 34 1.40 -12.45 14.93
N ALA A 35 0.67 -11.34 15.03
CA ALA A 35 -0.21 -11.08 16.17
C ALA A 35 -1.27 -12.19 16.33
N ARG A 36 -1.88 -12.64 15.23
CA ARG A 36 -2.79 -13.80 15.23
C ARG A 36 -2.10 -15.09 15.64
N GLN A 37 -0.91 -15.37 15.10
CA GLN A 37 -0.16 -16.59 15.40
C GLN A 37 0.19 -16.72 16.89
N PHE A 38 0.55 -15.60 17.53
CA PHE A 38 0.93 -15.58 18.94
C PHE A 38 -0.24 -15.26 19.89
N GLY A 39 -1.44 -15.02 19.36
CA GLY A 39 -2.61 -14.64 20.15
C GLY A 39 -2.46 -13.27 20.84
N THR A 40 -1.64 -12.37 20.30
CA THR A 40 -1.41 -11.03 20.85
C THR A 40 -2.32 -10.00 20.21
N ALA A 41 -2.65 -8.94 20.93
CA ALA A 41 -3.34 -7.78 20.34
C ALA A 41 -2.44 -7.10 19.28
N PHE A 42 -3.09 -6.53 18.27
CA PHE A 42 -2.47 -5.66 17.28
C PHE A 42 -2.82 -4.21 17.60
N VAL A 43 -1.81 -3.39 17.85
CA VAL A 43 -2.00 -2.00 18.27
C VAL A 43 -1.90 -1.08 17.07
N VAL A 44 -2.90 -0.21 16.88
CA VAL A 44 -2.91 0.82 15.84
C VAL A 44 -3.14 2.19 16.43
N CYS A 45 -2.65 3.22 15.77
CA CYS A 45 -3.03 4.60 16.05
C CYS A 45 -3.94 5.08 14.91
N GLU A 46 -5.18 5.42 15.24
CA GLU A 46 -6.16 5.96 14.29
C GLU A 46 -6.77 7.22 14.88
N ASP A 47 -6.83 8.29 14.09
CA ASP A 47 -7.31 9.61 14.52
C ASP A 47 -6.60 10.13 15.79
N GLY A 48 -5.30 9.84 15.92
CA GLY A 48 -4.48 10.20 17.07
C GLY A 48 -4.76 9.37 18.33
N GLN A 49 -5.61 8.35 18.25
CA GLN A 49 -5.93 7.45 19.36
C GLN A 49 -5.33 6.07 19.15
N THR A 50 -4.63 5.58 20.17
CA THR A 50 -4.15 4.20 20.23
C THR A 50 -5.32 3.26 20.51
N LYS A 51 -5.49 2.26 19.65
CA LYS A 51 -6.49 1.18 19.78
C LYS A 51 -5.79 -0.17 19.81
N ASP A 52 -6.17 -1.00 20.77
CA ASP A 52 -5.77 -2.40 20.83
C ASP A 52 -6.82 -3.26 20.12
N ILE A 53 -6.42 -3.93 19.04
CA ILE A 53 -7.30 -4.79 18.26
C ILE A 53 -7.00 -6.24 18.65
N PRO A 54 -7.97 -6.98 19.22
CA PRO A 54 -7.82 -8.40 19.45
C PRO A 54 -7.43 -9.16 18.17
N ALA A 55 -6.55 -10.16 18.28
CA ALA A 55 -6.01 -10.90 17.13
C ALA A 55 -7.10 -11.41 16.17
N ASP A 56 -8.20 -11.94 16.71
CA ASP A 56 -9.38 -12.44 15.99
C ASP A 56 -10.19 -11.35 15.28
N LYS A 57 -9.98 -10.07 15.65
CA LYS A 57 -10.68 -8.91 15.10
C LYS A 57 -9.85 -8.09 14.11
N THR A 58 -8.65 -8.53 13.77
CA THR A 58 -7.77 -7.83 12.82
C THR A 58 -8.15 -8.02 11.34
N LYS A 59 -9.15 -8.84 11.01
CA LYS A 59 -9.50 -9.16 9.62
C LYS A 59 -9.87 -7.94 8.74
N PRO A 60 -10.70 -6.99 9.21
CA PRO A 60 -11.02 -5.80 8.42
C PRO A 60 -9.80 -4.94 8.08
N TYR A 61 -8.82 -4.90 9.00
CA TYR A 61 -7.57 -4.16 8.80
C TYR A 61 -6.70 -4.81 7.73
N GLU A 62 -6.53 -6.14 7.79
CA GLU A 62 -5.81 -6.90 6.78
C GLU A 62 -6.41 -6.72 5.38
N ASP A 63 -7.73 -6.84 5.25
CA ASP A 63 -8.41 -6.71 3.94
C ASP A 63 -8.21 -5.31 3.35
N ARG A 64 -8.22 -4.27 4.18
CA ARG A 64 -7.93 -2.90 3.76
C ARG A 64 -6.49 -2.72 3.31
N LEU A 65 -5.52 -3.21 4.08
CA LEU A 65 -4.10 -3.11 3.75
C LEU A 65 -3.80 -3.85 2.43
N LEU A 66 -4.45 -5.01 2.20
CA LEU A 66 -4.33 -5.75 0.94
C LEU A 66 -4.88 -4.96 -0.25
N ALA A 67 -6.07 -4.36 -0.09
CA ALA A 67 -6.66 -3.52 -1.14
C ALA A 67 -5.76 -2.31 -1.46
N ASN A 68 -5.17 -1.66 -0.46
CA ASN A 68 -4.23 -0.57 -0.64
C ASN A 68 -2.95 -1.03 -1.35
N ALA A 69 -2.36 -2.15 -0.93
CA ALA A 69 -1.15 -2.69 -1.56
C ALA A 69 -1.38 -3.04 -3.04
N GLU A 70 -2.55 -3.57 -3.39
CA GLU A 70 -2.93 -3.86 -4.77
C GLU A 70 -3.11 -2.57 -5.60
N ARG A 71 -3.76 -1.55 -5.03
CA ARG A 71 -3.90 -0.23 -5.67
C ARG A 71 -2.55 0.41 -5.96
N LEU A 72 -1.64 0.40 -4.98
CA LEU A 72 -0.27 0.90 -5.14
C LEU A 72 0.49 0.12 -6.21
N ASN A 73 0.35 -1.20 -6.23
CA ASN A 73 0.96 -2.05 -7.25
C ASN A 73 0.49 -1.69 -8.67
N GLN A 74 -0.81 -1.46 -8.85
CA GLN A 74 -1.36 -1.00 -10.14
C GLN A 74 -0.80 0.37 -10.54
N ARG A 75 -0.71 1.31 -9.60
CA ARG A 75 -0.13 2.64 -9.86
C ARG A 75 1.34 2.57 -10.27
N ILE A 76 2.15 1.77 -9.58
CA ILE A 76 3.56 1.53 -9.91
C ILE A 76 3.69 0.96 -11.33
N GLN A 77 2.87 -0.04 -11.68
CA GLN A 77 2.90 -0.65 -13.03
C GLN A 77 2.58 0.38 -14.12
N LEU A 78 1.56 1.23 -13.90
CA LEU A 78 1.19 2.29 -14.84
C LEU A 78 2.32 3.30 -15.04
N LEU A 79 2.98 3.73 -13.97
CA LEU A 79 4.11 4.68 -14.06
C LEU A 79 5.33 4.05 -14.75
N LYS A 80 5.65 2.79 -14.44
CA LYS A 80 6.74 2.06 -15.11
C LYS A 80 6.50 1.89 -16.61
N GLN A 81 5.26 1.61 -17.02
CA GLN A 81 4.88 1.52 -18.43
C GLN A 81 4.97 2.88 -19.13
N SER A 82 4.50 3.95 -18.47
CA SER A 82 4.53 5.31 -19.02
C SER A 82 5.97 5.86 -19.17
N GLY A 83 6.86 5.53 -18.23
CA GLY A 83 8.29 5.84 -18.33
C GLY A 83 9.05 5.01 -19.37
N ALA A 84 8.57 3.80 -19.69
CA ALA A 84 9.15 2.96 -20.75
C ALA A 84 8.80 3.46 -22.16
N THR A 85 7.67 4.16 -22.33
CA THR A 85 7.26 4.71 -23.63
C THR A 85 8.05 5.94 -24.10
N ASP A 86 8.79 6.62 -23.21
CA ASP A 86 9.51 7.86 -23.55
C ASP A 86 10.81 7.63 -24.35
N TYR A 87 11.28 6.39 -24.47
CA TYR A 87 12.51 6.06 -25.21
C TYR A 87 12.29 5.57 -26.66
N SER A 88 11.04 5.44 -27.14
CA SER A 88 10.76 4.77 -28.44
C SER A 88 10.41 5.71 -29.61
N LEU A 89 10.60 7.03 -29.49
CA LEU A 89 10.16 7.99 -30.52
C LEU A 89 11.27 8.66 -31.35
N ASN A 90 12.54 8.30 -31.15
CA ASN A 90 13.67 8.93 -31.87
C ASN A 90 14.49 8.01 -32.80
N ASP A 91 14.06 6.77 -33.05
CA ASP A 91 14.65 5.97 -34.13
C ASP A 91 14.15 6.47 -35.48
N LYS A 92 14.84 7.50 -36.01
CA LYS A 92 14.71 7.91 -37.40
C LYS A 92 15.17 6.75 -38.30
N PRO A 93 14.43 6.39 -39.37
CA PRO A 93 14.91 5.39 -40.30
C PRO A 93 16.17 5.93 -40.99
N SER A 94 17.27 5.20 -40.85
CA SER A 94 18.50 5.44 -41.60
C SER A 94 18.19 5.27 -43.09
N LYS A 95 18.41 6.32 -43.89
CA LYS A 95 18.50 6.22 -45.34
C LYS A 95 19.88 5.72 -45.74
#